data_AF-A0A376TXW3-F1
#
_entry.id   AF-A0A376TXW3-F1
#
_cell.length_a   1.000
_cell.length_b   1.000
_cell.length_c   1.000
_cell.angle_alpha   90.00
_cell.angle_beta   90.00
_cell.angle_gamma   90.00
#
_symmetry.space_group_name_H-M   'P 1'
#
loop_
_entity.id
_entity.type
_entity.pdbx_description
1 polymer ?
#
loop_
_entity_poly.entity_id
_entity_poly.type
_entity_poly.pdbx_seq_one_letter_code
_entity_poly.pdbx_strand_id
1 'polypeptide(L)'
;MAQPVVGDMPAQTAPPTTANLNAWLNNFYNAEAKRKSTFPSSLPADAQPFELLVINICSLSWSDIEAAGLMSHPLWSHFDIEFKNFNSATSYSGPAAIRLLRASCGQTSHTNLYQPANNDCYLFDNLSKLGFTQHLMMGHNGQFGGF
;
A
#
# COMPACT_ATOMS: atom_id res chain seq x y z
N MET A 1 14.05 30.82 4.66
CA MET A 1 13.57 30.34 3.34
C MET A 1 12.49 29.31 3.62
N ALA A 2 11.27 29.49 3.12
CA ALA A 2 10.20 28.52 3.31
C ALA A 2 10.55 27.22 2.58
N GLN A 3 10.33 26.06 3.21
CA GLN A 3 10.49 24.78 2.52
C GLN A 3 9.50 24.71 1.35
N PRO A 4 9.93 24.27 0.16
CA PRO A 4 9.02 24.13 -0.97
C PRO A 4 7.91 23.14 -0.62
N VAL A 5 6.66 23.49 -0.94
CA VAL A 5 5.53 22.57 -0.80
C VAL A 5 5.73 21.40 -1.78
N VAL A 6 5.96 20.20 -1.25
CA VAL A 6 6.06 18.98 -2.04
C VAL A 6 4.66 18.42 -2.20
N GLY A 7 4.10 18.48 -3.40
CA GLY A 7 2.82 17.85 -3.70
C GLY A 7 2.95 16.32 -3.76
N ASP A 8 1.90 15.61 -3.33
CA ASP A 8 1.85 14.15 -3.27
C ASP A 8 1.96 13.47 -4.64
N MET A 9 1.50 14.14 -5.70
CA MET A 9 1.59 13.66 -7.08
C MET A 9 2.44 14.63 -7.91
N PRO A 10 3.53 14.17 -8.58
CA PRO A 10 4.31 15.03 -9.45
C PRO A 10 3.46 15.57 -10.60
N ALA A 11 3.62 16.86 -10.91
CA ALA A 11 2.84 17.52 -11.96
C ALA A 11 3.08 16.89 -13.35
N GLN A 12 2.02 16.84 -14.17
CA GLN A 12 2.01 16.31 -15.53
C GLN A 12 1.67 17.40 -16.56
N THR A 13 2.43 18.50 -16.57
CA THR A 13 2.16 19.66 -17.45
C THR A 13 2.85 19.58 -18.82
N ALA A 14 3.84 18.70 -18.98
CA ALA A 14 4.55 18.51 -20.24
C ALA A 14 3.74 17.66 -21.24
N PRO A 15 3.95 17.80 -22.56
CA PRO A 15 3.34 16.92 -23.55
C PRO A 15 3.67 15.44 -23.28
N PRO A 16 2.76 14.48 -23.58
CA PRO A 16 2.93 13.07 -23.25
C PRO A 16 3.86 12.34 -24.23
N THR A 17 5.11 12.80 -24.36
CA THR A 17 6.16 12.11 -25.12
C THR A 17 6.80 11.02 -24.27
N THR A 18 7.38 9.97 -24.89
CA THR A 18 8.13 8.93 -24.18
C THR A 18 9.19 9.50 -23.24
N ALA A 19 9.92 10.54 -23.68
CA ALA A 19 10.93 11.19 -22.87
C ALA A 19 10.33 11.87 -21.63
N ASN A 20 9.19 12.57 -21.77
CA ASN A 20 8.53 13.23 -20.66
C ASN A 20 7.86 12.24 -19.70
N LEU A 21 7.28 11.14 -20.21
CA LEU A 21 6.69 10.09 -19.38
C LEU A 21 7.75 9.34 -18.56
N ASN A 22 8.89 9.01 -19.16
CA ASN A 22 10.03 8.42 -18.44
C ASN A 22 10.57 9.36 -17.37
N ALA A 23 10.69 10.65 -17.68
CA ALA A 23 11.11 11.65 -16.70
C ALA A 23 10.10 11.78 -15.54
N TRP A 24 8.81 11.80 -15.84
CA TRP A 24 7.76 11.84 -14.82
C TRP A 24 7.79 10.60 -13.92
N LEU A 25 7.93 9.40 -14.49
CA LEU A 25 8.00 8.16 -13.71
C LEU A 25 9.23 8.13 -12.78
N ASN A 26 10.39 8.60 -13.25
CA ASN A 26 11.57 8.75 -12.42
C ASN A 26 11.35 9.76 -11.29
N ASN A 27 10.68 10.89 -11.57
CA ASN A 27 10.33 11.88 -10.56
C ASN A 27 9.35 11.32 -9.53
N PHE A 28 8.37 10.51 -9.96
CA PHE A 28 7.47 9.78 -9.07
C PHE A 28 8.25 8.87 -8.11
N TYR A 29 9.15 8.03 -8.61
CA TYR A 29 9.96 7.17 -7.73
C TYR A 29 10.86 7.97 -6.78
N ASN A 30 11.43 9.09 -7.24
CA ASN A 30 12.24 9.97 -6.40
C ASN A 30 11.42 10.66 -5.29
N ALA A 31 10.15 10.96 -5.55
CA ALA A 31 9.23 11.51 -4.56
C ALA A 31 8.80 10.43 -3.55
N GLU A 32 8.34 9.28 -4.04
CA GLU A 32 7.88 8.15 -3.23
C GLU A 32 8.97 7.61 -2.29
N ALA A 33 10.23 7.56 -2.74
CA ALA A 33 11.35 7.12 -1.92
C ALA A 33 11.59 7.97 -0.64
N LYS A 34 10.99 9.17 -0.57
CA LYS A 34 11.07 10.07 0.59
C LYS A 34 9.88 9.95 1.53
N ARG A 35 8.82 9.25 1.12
CA ARG A 35 7.57 9.15 1.88
C ARG A 35 7.66 7.99 2.88
N LYS A 36 7.28 8.26 4.13
CA LYS A 36 7.15 7.25 5.17
C LYS A 36 6.10 7.64 6.20
N SER A 37 5.41 6.66 6.75
CA SER A 37 4.60 6.81 7.95
C SER A 37 5.51 6.73 9.17
N THR A 38 5.51 7.76 10.01
CA THR A 38 6.32 7.77 11.24
C THR A 38 5.49 7.20 12.38
N PHE A 39 5.84 5.99 12.83
CA PHE A 39 5.29 5.40 14.05
C PHE A 39 5.96 6.01 15.29
N PRO A 40 5.25 6.13 16.42
CA PRO A 40 5.87 6.56 17.67
C PRO A 40 6.91 5.54 18.13
N SER A 41 7.87 5.97 18.95
CA SER A 41 8.87 5.06 19.55
C SER A 41 8.27 4.16 20.62
N SER A 42 7.16 4.58 21.23
CA SER A 42 6.41 3.85 22.26
C SER A 42 4.97 4.34 22.30
N LEU A 43 4.04 3.48 22.72
CA LEU A 43 2.67 3.90 23.01
C LEU A 43 2.63 4.73 24.31
N PRO A 44 1.72 5.72 24.42
CA PRO A 44 1.48 6.41 25.68
C PRO A 44 0.87 5.45 26.72
N ALA A 45 1.00 5.79 28.01
CA ALA A 45 0.58 4.91 29.10
C ALA A 45 -0.94 4.65 29.15
N ASP A 46 -1.74 5.54 28.57
CA ASP A 46 -3.19 5.48 28.47
C ASP A 46 -3.69 4.89 27.14
N ALA A 47 -2.78 4.40 26.28
CA ALA A 47 -3.15 3.74 25.03
C ALA A 47 -4.06 2.53 25.31
N GLN A 48 -5.16 2.44 24.56
CA GLN A 48 -6.09 1.33 24.65
C GLN A 48 -5.71 0.23 23.66
N PRO A 49 -5.77 -1.05 24.06
CA PRO A 49 -5.53 -2.15 23.15
C PRO A 49 -6.64 -2.24 22.10
N PHE A 50 -6.27 -2.65 20.89
CA PHE A 50 -7.21 -3.02 19.83
C PHE A 50 -6.57 -4.07 18.92
N GLU A 51 -7.40 -4.71 18.11
CA GLU A 51 -6.95 -5.69 17.12
C GLU A 51 -7.01 -5.07 15.72
N LEU A 52 -5.98 -5.33 14.91
CA LEU A 52 -5.95 -4.98 13.50
C LEU A 52 -6.05 -6.24 12.65
N LEU A 53 -7.13 -6.35 11.88
CA LEU A 53 -7.28 -7.38 10.86
C LEU A 53 -7.19 -6.75 9.47
N VAL A 54 -6.21 -7.19 8.68
CA VAL A 54 -6.06 -6.80 7.27
C VAL A 54 -6.52 -7.94 6.38
N ILE A 55 -7.61 -7.73 5.64
CA ILE A 55 -8.16 -8.73 4.71
C ILE A 55 -7.66 -8.41 3.30
N ASN A 56 -6.65 -9.16 2.84
CA ASN A 56 -6.09 -9.05 1.50
C ASN A 56 -6.77 -10.05 0.55
N ILE A 57 -7.56 -9.55 -0.41
CA ILE A 57 -8.39 -10.38 -1.30
C ILE A 57 -7.74 -10.45 -2.69
N CYS A 58 -7.48 -11.67 -3.16
CA CYS A 58 -6.99 -11.91 -4.51
C CYS A 58 -8.13 -11.74 -5.54
N SER A 59 -7.81 -11.23 -6.73
CA SER A 59 -8.73 -11.14 -7.88
C SER A 59 -10.03 -10.39 -7.60
N LEU A 60 -9.94 -9.20 -7.01
CA LEU A 60 -11.08 -8.34 -6.73
C LEU A 60 -10.78 -6.88 -7.09
N SER A 61 -11.39 -6.40 -8.18
CA SER A 61 -11.36 -4.98 -8.58
C SER A 61 -12.77 -4.41 -8.69
N TRP A 62 -12.90 -3.08 -8.71
CA TRP A 62 -14.19 -2.42 -8.97
C TRP A 62 -14.81 -2.85 -10.31
N SER A 63 -13.98 -3.11 -11.33
CA SER A 63 -14.45 -3.62 -12.63
C SER A 63 -15.07 -5.01 -12.51
N ASP A 64 -14.55 -5.87 -11.62
CA ASP A 64 -15.10 -7.22 -11.41
C ASP A 64 -16.44 -7.14 -10.67
N ILE A 65 -16.54 -6.28 -9.65
CA ILE A 65 -17.80 -6.04 -8.91
C ILE A 65 -18.89 -5.51 -9.84
N GLU A 66 -18.55 -4.59 -10.74
CA GLU A 66 -19.49 -4.07 -11.75
C GLU A 66 -19.92 -5.17 -12.73
N ALA A 67 -18.96 -5.89 -13.32
CA ALA A 67 -19.25 -6.96 -14.27
C ALA A 67 -20.09 -8.10 -13.66
N ALA A 68 -19.91 -8.37 -12.36
CA ALA A 68 -20.70 -9.36 -11.62
C ALA A 68 -22.08 -8.85 -11.16
N GLY A 69 -22.40 -7.57 -11.36
CA GLY A 69 -23.66 -6.97 -10.90
C GLY A 69 -23.76 -6.81 -9.38
N LEU A 70 -22.63 -6.68 -8.68
CA LEU A 70 -22.54 -6.66 -7.22
C LEU A 70 -22.32 -5.27 -6.62
N MET A 71 -22.50 -4.20 -7.41
CA MET A 71 -22.30 -2.81 -6.95
C MET A 71 -23.25 -2.40 -5.82
N SER A 72 -24.43 -3.01 -5.73
CA SER A 72 -25.40 -2.75 -4.66
C SER A 72 -25.38 -3.81 -3.55
N HIS A 73 -24.34 -4.64 -3.47
CA HIS A 73 -24.22 -5.62 -2.40
C HIS A 73 -24.07 -4.92 -1.02
N PRO A 74 -24.80 -5.33 0.04
CA PRO A 74 -24.82 -4.60 1.32
C PRO A 74 -23.46 -4.42 1.99
N LEU A 75 -22.50 -5.31 1.72
CA LEU A 75 -21.12 -5.21 2.22
C LEU A 75 -20.55 -3.78 2.07
N TRP A 76 -20.75 -3.15 0.92
CA TRP A 76 -20.17 -1.83 0.64
C TRP A 76 -20.76 -0.73 1.53
N SER A 77 -22.03 -0.86 1.91
CA SER A 77 -22.71 0.11 2.77
C SER A 77 -22.32 0.04 4.24
N HIS A 78 -21.57 -0.99 4.64
CA HIS A 78 -21.16 -1.19 6.04
C HIS A 78 -19.75 -0.65 6.34
N PHE A 79 -19.00 -0.20 5.34
CA PHE A 79 -17.68 0.38 5.58
C PHE A 79 -17.79 1.82 6.09
N ASP A 80 -17.01 2.14 7.13
CA ASP A 80 -16.83 3.52 7.59
C ASP A 80 -16.06 4.38 6.57
N ILE A 81 -15.11 3.75 5.85
CA ILE A 81 -14.29 4.39 4.82
C ILE A 81 -14.22 3.48 3.59
N GLU A 82 -14.63 4.00 2.43
CA GLU A 82 -14.63 3.28 1.17
C GLU A 82 -13.79 4.02 0.10
N PHE A 83 -12.71 3.39 -0.36
CA PHE A 83 -11.84 3.98 -1.38
C PHE A 83 -12.35 3.68 -2.80
N LYS A 84 -12.78 4.72 -3.52
CA LYS A 84 -13.27 4.60 -4.90
C LYS A 84 -12.16 4.51 -5.95
N ASN A 85 -10.95 4.98 -5.62
CA ASN A 85 -9.82 5.06 -6.55
C ASN A 85 -8.53 4.50 -5.90
N PHE A 86 -8.62 3.36 -5.22
CA PHE A 86 -7.44 2.67 -4.68
C PHE A 86 -6.72 1.89 -5.79
N ASN A 87 -5.40 2.03 -5.91
CA ASN A 87 -4.59 1.36 -6.91
C ASN A 87 -3.69 0.29 -6.27
N SER A 88 -3.78 -0.95 -6.72
CA SER A 88 -2.91 -2.05 -6.26
C SER A 88 -1.45 -1.92 -6.73
N ALA A 89 -1.19 -1.06 -7.74
CA ALA A 89 0.10 -0.85 -8.39
C ALA A 89 0.72 -2.11 -9.06
N THR A 90 -0.03 -3.21 -9.11
CA THR A 90 0.35 -4.49 -9.71
C THR A 90 -0.87 -5.40 -9.86
N SER A 91 -0.84 -6.30 -10.85
CA SER A 91 -1.89 -7.28 -11.11
C SER A 91 -1.54 -8.69 -10.65
N TYR A 92 -0.37 -8.89 -10.02
CA TYR A 92 0.08 -10.21 -9.53
C TYR A 92 0.08 -10.28 -8.01
N SER A 93 -0.36 -11.42 -7.47
CA SER A 93 -0.58 -11.65 -6.04
C SER A 93 0.67 -11.46 -5.19
N GLY A 94 1.81 -12.05 -5.59
CA GLY A 94 3.09 -11.93 -4.86
C GLY A 94 3.52 -10.46 -4.70
N PRO A 95 3.72 -9.71 -5.80
CA PRO A 95 4.00 -8.28 -5.72
C PRO A 95 2.95 -7.47 -4.93
N ALA A 96 1.66 -7.80 -5.05
CA ALA A 96 0.60 -7.09 -4.31
C ALA A 96 0.76 -7.27 -2.80
N ALA A 97 1.00 -8.50 -2.34
CA ALA A 97 1.23 -8.80 -0.94
C ALA A 97 2.49 -8.12 -0.41
N ILE A 98 3.61 -8.14 -1.14
CA ILE A 98 4.83 -7.45 -0.71
C ILE A 98 4.59 -5.94 -0.60
N ARG A 99 3.88 -5.33 -1.55
CA ARG A 99 3.53 -3.89 -1.49
C ARG A 99 2.69 -3.56 -0.27
N LEU A 100 1.68 -4.38 0.04
CA LEU A 100 0.86 -4.24 1.26
C LEU A 100 1.69 -4.37 2.53
N LEU A 101 2.54 -5.40 2.63
CA LEU A 101 3.41 -5.61 3.79
C LEU A 101 4.41 -4.46 3.99
N ARG A 102 4.77 -3.76 2.91
CA ARG A 102 5.66 -2.58 2.89
C ARG A 102 4.92 -1.23 2.90
N ALA A 103 3.64 -1.19 3.32
CA ALA A 103 2.78 -0.01 3.23
C ALA A 103 3.20 1.20 4.08
N SER A 104 4.25 1.10 4.92
CA SER A 104 4.72 2.24 5.74
C SER A 104 5.69 3.17 5.00
N CYS A 105 6.00 2.88 3.74
CA CYS A 105 6.81 3.73 2.85
C CYS A 105 6.12 3.96 1.51
N GLY A 106 6.59 4.95 0.75
CA GLY A 106 6.12 5.20 -0.61
C GLY A 106 6.38 4.06 -1.59
N GLN A 107 5.69 4.11 -2.73
CA GLN A 107 5.70 3.09 -3.77
C GLN A 107 7.09 2.91 -4.40
N THR A 108 7.61 1.68 -4.33
CA THR A 108 8.85 1.30 -5.01
C THR A 108 8.61 0.82 -6.44
N SER A 109 9.65 0.88 -7.28
CA SER A 109 9.69 0.16 -8.56
C SER A 109 9.55 -1.35 -8.35
N HIS A 110 9.14 -2.07 -9.40
CA HIS A 110 9.01 -3.53 -9.34
C HIS A 110 10.34 -4.23 -9.03
N THR A 111 11.43 -3.79 -9.64
CA THR A 111 12.79 -4.30 -9.37
C THR A 111 13.16 -4.17 -7.89
N ASN A 112 12.89 -3.00 -7.29
CA ASN A 112 13.24 -2.74 -5.89
C ASN A 112 12.32 -3.46 -4.89
N LEU A 113 11.17 -3.96 -5.34
CA LEU A 113 10.25 -4.72 -4.50
C LEU A 113 10.88 -6.03 -3.97
N TYR A 114 11.82 -6.59 -4.74
CA TYR A 114 12.52 -7.83 -4.41
C TYR A 114 13.90 -7.60 -3.76
N GLN A 115 14.26 -6.36 -3.48
CA GLN A 115 15.40 -6.01 -2.64
C GLN A 115 14.92 -5.77 -1.19
N PRO A 116 15.80 -5.90 -0.19
CA PRO A 116 15.48 -5.50 1.18
C PRO A 116 15.02 -4.04 1.24
N ALA A 117 13.99 -3.76 2.03
CA ALA A 117 13.56 -2.39 2.32
C ALA A 117 14.13 -1.93 3.66
N ASN A 118 14.04 -0.63 3.96
CA ASN A 118 14.28 -0.14 5.31
C ASN A 118 13.28 -0.78 6.29
N ASN A 119 13.72 -1.11 7.50
CA ASN A 119 12.88 -1.77 8.51
C ASN A 119 11.59 -0.98 8.84
N ASP A 120 11.63 0.35 8.71
CA ASP A 120 10.46 1.20 8.96
C ASP A 120 9.39 1.11 7.87
N CYS A 121 9.65 0.43 6.75
CA CYS A 121 8.66 0.24 5.69
C CYS A 121 7.70 -0.93 5.99
N TYR A 122 8.10 -1.88 6.82
CA TYR A 122 7.33 -3.09 7.11
C TYR A 122 6.22 -2.79 8.13
N LEU A 123 4.98 -2.74 7.66
CA LEU A 123 3.81 -2.33 8.46
C LEU A 123 3.67 -3.16 9.75
N PHE A 124 3.71 -4.48 9.62
CA PHE A 124 3.49 -5.37 10.77
C PHE A 124 4.69 -5.39 11.72
N ASP A 125 5.91 -5.10 11.26
CA ASP A 125 7.07 -4.97 12.15
C ASP A 125 7.00 -3.68 12.96
N ASN A 126 6.51 -2.59 12.36
CA ASN A 126 6.24 -1.35 13.07
C ASN A 126 5.17 -1.53 14.16
N LEU A 127 4.12 -2.30 13.88
CA LEU A 127 3.10 -2.66 14.87
C LEU A 127 3.67 -3.57 15.97
N SER A 128 4.49 -4.55 15.60
CA SER A 128 5.14 -5.48 16.55
C SER A 128 6.03 -4.74 17.55
N LYS A 129 6.80 -3.74 17.10
CA LYS A 129 7.58 -2.83 17.99
C LYS A 129 6.71 -2.08 19.00
N LEU A 130 5.43 -1.90 18.73
CA LEU A 130 4.45 -1.24 19.60
C LEU A 130 3.61 -2.23 20.43
N GLY A 131 3.94 -3.53 20.40
CA GLY A 131 3.32 -4.55 21.24
C GLY A 131 2.17 -5.32 20.59
N PHE A 132 1.94 -5.17 19.28
CA PHE A 132 0.95 -5.98 18.58
C PHE A 132 1.49 -7.37 18.25
N THR A 133 0.75 -8.42 18.62
CA THR A 133 1.09 -9.79 18.21
C THR A 133 0.84 -9.99 16.72
N GLN A 134 1.82 -10.52 16.00
CA GLN A 134 1.69 -10.82 14.57
C GLN A 134 1.05 -12.20 14.36
N HIS A 135 0.04 -12.25 13.49
CA HIS A 135 -0.59 -13.47 13.03
C HIS A 135 -0.65 -13.47 11.50
N LEU A 136 -0.52 -14.65 10.90
CA LEU A 136 -0.72 -14.87 9.48
C LEU A 136 -1.80 -15.93 9.29
N MET A 137 -2.80 -15.61 8.49
CA MET A 137 -3.87 -16.51 8.11
C MET A 137 -4.06 -16.45 6.60
N MET A 138 -4.26 -17.60 5.98
CA MET A 138 -4.55 -17.73 4.57
C MET A 138 -5.77 -18.63 4.38
N GLY A 139 -6.59 -18.34 3.38
CA GLY A 139 -7.66 -19.24 2.92
C GLY A 139 -7.15 -20.40 2.04
N HIS A 140 -5.83 -20.55 1.90
CA HIS A 140 -5.15 -21.57 1.09
C HIS A 140 -3.75 -21.88 1.71
N ASN A 141 -2.98 -22.79 1.10
CA ASN A 141 -1.71 -23.29 1.65
C ASN A 141 -0.43 -22.52 1.22
N GLY A 142 -0.56 -21.40 0.49
CA GLY A 142 0.57 -20.60 -0.03
C GLY A 142 1.44 -21.22 -1.14
N GLN A 143 1.29 -22.50 -1.50
CA GLN A 143 2.31 -23.18 -2.34
C GLN A 143 2.34 -22.71 -3.80
N PHE A 144 1.21 -22.34 -4.38
CA PHE A 144 1.14 -21.94 -5.79
C PHE A 144 1.88 -20.61 -6.02
N GLY A 145 2.79 -20.60 -7.01
CA GLY A 145 3.60 -19.42 -7.31
C GLY A 145 4.65 -19.08 -6.24
N GLY A 146 4.79 -19.91 -5.20
CA GLY A 146 5.64 -19.62 -4.04
C GLY A 146 5.20 -18.34 -3.32
N PHE A 147 3.89 -18.17 -3.13
CA PHE A 147 3.31 -17.02 -2.44
C PHE A 147 3.69 -16.99 -0.97
#